data_AF-A0A925YBY2-F1
#
_entry.id   AF-A0A925YBY2-F1
#
_cell.length_a   1.000
_cell.length_b   1.000
_cell.length_c   1.000
_cell.angle_alpha   90.00
_cell.angle_beta   90.00
_cell.angle_gamma   90.00
#
_symmetry.space_group_name_H-M   'P 1'
#
loop_
_entity.id
_entity.type
_entity.pdbx_description
1 polymer ?
#
loop_
_entity_poly.entity_id
_entity_poly.type
_entity_poly.pdbx_seq_one_letter_code
_entity_poly.pdbx_strand_id
1 'polypeptide(L)'
;DPGIDFAKQRDDNLTVYQQLKRLQKFGRPVLVPVSRKTVIGDVLGLENPRDRDAGTIACISASMQRGAQIFRMHDVAAAWQVVKVLHGI
;
A
#
# COMPACT_ATOMS: atom_id res chain seq x y z
N ASP A 1 5.43 9.38 4.77
CA ASP A 1 5.65 7.95 4.55
C ASP A 1 5.65 7.27 5.91
N PRO A 2 4.75 6.31 6.19
CA PRO A 2 4.76 5.58 7.45
C PRO A 2 5.82 4.47 7.51
N GLY A 3 6.56 4.20 6.43
CA GLY A 3 7.67 3.25 6.39
C GLY A 3 7.23 1.80 6.59
N ILE A 4 6.37 1.28 5.70
CA ILE A 4 5.92 -0.11 5.75
C ILE A 4 7.12 -1.06 5.66
N ASP A 5 7.13 -2.09 6.52
CA ASP A 5 8.20 -3.07 6.74
C ASP A 5 9.51 -2.49 7.28
N PHE A 6 9.53 -1.22 7.71
CA PHE A 6 10.70 -0.63 8.35
C PHE A 6 10.55 -0.63 9.88
N ALA A 7 11.31 -1.50 10.54
CA ALA A 7 11.32 -1.70 12.00
C ALA A 7 9.91 -1.90 12.61
N LYS A 8 9.06 -2.64 11.90
CA LYS A 8 7.66 -2.93 12.25
C LYS A 8 7.37 -4.41 12.10
N GLN A 9 6.62 -4.97 13.05
CA GLN A 9 6.11 -6.33 12.96
C GLN A 9 4.90 -6.39 12.00
N ARG A 10 4.48 -7.60 11.63
CA ARG A 10 3.32 -7.83 10.75
C ARG A 10 2.10 -7.01 11.19
N ASP A 11 1.72 -7.11 12.47
CA ASP A 11 0.50 -6.47 12.97
C ASP A 11 0.64 -4.94 13.06
N ASP A 12 1.85 -4.41 13.27
CA ASP A 12 2.12 -2.97 13.19
C ASP A 12 1.91 -2.46 11.76
N ASN A 13 2.41 -3.18 10.76
CA ASN A 13 2.23 -2.83 9.36
C ASN A 13 0.75 -2.84 8.96
N LEU A 14 0.00 -3.87 9.37
CA LEU A 14 -1.44 -3.95 9.14
C LEU A 14 -2.18 -2.80 9.82
N THR A 15 -1.81 -2.46 11.06
CA THR A 15 -2.37 -1.32 11.78
C THR A 15 -2.15 -0.01 11.02
N VAL A 16 -0.94 0.20 10.48
CA VAL A 16 -0.64 1.37 9.65
C VAL A 16 -1.56 1.46 8.43
N TYR A 17 -1.78 0.35 7.70
CA TYR A 17 -2.69 0.34 6.56
C TYR A 17 -4.14 0.62 6.96
N GLN A 18 -4.62 0.00 8.04
CA GLN A 18 -5.99 0.18 8.55
C GLN A 18 -6.23 1.63 9.00
N GLN A 19 -5.23 2.22 9.65
CA GLN A 19 -5.30 3.55 10.27
C GLN A 19 -4.70 4.66 9.41
N LEU A 20 -4.42 4.39 8.13
CA LEU A 20 -3.71 5.31 7.23
C LEU A 20 -4.36 6.70 7.16
N LYS A 21 -5.70 6.77 7.22
CA LYS A 21 -6.48 8.02 7.23
C LYS A 21 -6.08 8.96 8.38
N ARG A 22 -5.61 8.42 9.52
CA ARG A 22 -5.17 9.23 10.67
C ARG A 22 -3.93 10.04 10.37
N LEU A 23 -3.11 9.66 9.38
CA LEU A 23 -1.94 10.42 8.97
C LEU A 23 -2.30 11.74 8.27
N GLN A 24 -3.53 11.87 7.76
CA GLN A 24 -4.00 13.13 7.17
C GLN A 24 -4.02 14.28 8.18
N LYS A 25 -4.05 13.99 9.49
CA LYS A 25 -3.98 15.00 10.55
C LYS A 25 -2.75 15.91 10.48
N PHE A 26 -1.69 15.47 9.79
CA PHE A 26 -0.46 16.23 9.64
C PHE A 26 -0.52 17.27 8.49
N GLY A 27 -1.62 17.32 7.73
CA GLY A 27 -1.80 18.31 6.65
C GLY A 27 -0.77 18.18 5.52
N ARG A 28 -0.20 16.99 5.32
CA ARG A 28 0.85 16.72 4.32
C ARG A 28 0.46 15.52 3.45
N PRO A 29 0.89 15.47 2.17
CA PRO A 29 0.75 14.29 1.34
C PRO A 29 1.39 13.05 1.99
N VAL A 30 0.68 11.94 1.91
CA VAL A 30 1.09 10.63 2.41
C VAL A 30 1.58 9.77 1.26
N LEU A 31 2.85 9.39 1.33
CA LEU A 31 3.46 8.36 0.50
C LEU A 31 3.26 6.98 1.13
N VAL A 32 2.86 5.99 0.34
CA VAL A 32 2.68 4.59 0.76
C VAL A 32 3.56 3.66 -0.09
N PRO A 33 4.59 3.03 0.49
CA PRO A 33 5.40 2.04 -0.20
C PRO A 33 4.78 0.65 -0.03
N VAL A 34 3.99 0.21 -1.01
CA VAL A 34 3.15 -1.00 -0.89
C VAL A 34 3.62 -2.18 -1.75
N SER A 35 4.39 -1.91 -2.80
CA SER A 35 4.68 -2.93 -3.80
C SER A 35 5.49 -4.11 -3.25
N ARG A 36 4.90 -5.31 -3.35
CA ARG A 36 5.51 -6.62 -3.03
C ARG A 36 6.02 -6.77 -1.59
N LYS A 37 5.48 -5.97 -0.68
CA LYS A 37 5.88 -5.92 0.74
C LYS A 37 5.71 -7.27 1.44
N THR A 38 6.53 -7.53 2.44
CA THR A 38 6.55 -8.80 3.20
C THR A 38 5.22 -9.02 3.90
N VAL A 39 4.64 -7.97 4.49
CA VAL A 39 3.30 -8.04 5.11
C VAL A 39 2.20 -8.54 4.15
N ILE A 40 2.32 -8.28 2.83
CA ILE A 40 1.37 -8.82 1.83
C ILE A 40 1.61 -10.31 1.65
N GLY A 41 2.87 -10.73 1.59
CA GLY A 41 3.25 -12.14 1.56
C GLY A 41 2.75 -12.88 2.79
N ASP A 42 2.91 -12.30 3.98
CA ASP A 42 2.48 -12.90 5.25
C ASP A 42 0.95 -13.05 5.36
N VAL A 43 0.18 -12.13 4.76
CA VAL A 43 -1.29 -12.22 4.73
C VAL A 43 -1.74 -13.30 3.74
N LEU A 44 -1.07 -13.44 2.60
CA LEU A 44 -1.47 -14.33 1.52
C LEU A 44 -0.79 -15.71 1.54
N GLY A 45 0.22 -15.92 2.41
CA GLY A 45 1.06 -17.11 2.40
C GLY A 45 1.97 -17.20 1.17
N LEU A 46 2.42 -16.07 0.63
CA LEU A 46 3.22 -15.99 -0.60
C LEU A 46 4.68 -15.63 -0.31
N GLU A 47 5.58 -16.61 -0.47
CA GLU A 47 7.02 -16.44 -0.25
C GLU A 47 7.66 -15.57 -1.33
N ASN A 48 7.32 -15.79 -2.60
CA ASN A 48 7.91 -15.05 -3.72
C ASN A 48 7.31 -13.64 -3.83
N PRO A 49 8.13 -12.57 -3.79
CA PRO A 49 7.63 -11.20 -3.94
C PRO A 49 6.86 -10.96 -5.25
N ARG A 50 7.18 -11.67 -6.33
CA ARG A 50 6.51 -11.49 -7.64
C ARG A 50 5.07 -11.96 -7.65
N ASP A 51 4.69 -12.85 -6.74
CA ASP A 51 3.31 -13.38 -6.67
C ASP A 51 2.37 -12.44 -5.90
N ARG A 52 2.92 -11.38 -5.28
CA ARG A 52 2.19 -10.44 -4.40
C ARG A 52 1.55 -9.28 -5.15
N ASP A 53 1.52 -9.30 -6.48
CA ASP A 53 1.04 -8.17 -7.28
C ASP A 53 -0.48 -7.94 -7.10
N ALA A 54 -1.29 -9.01 -6.98
CA ALA A 54 -2.71 -8.88 -6.67
C ALA A 54 -2.96 -8.24 -5.29
N GLY A 55 -2.24 -8.68 -4.26
CA GLY A 55 -2.30 -8.07 -2.92
C GLY A 55 -1.80 -6.63 -2.92
N THR A 56 -0.78 -6.34 -3.72
CA THR A 56 -0.28 -4.97 -3.93
C THR A 56 -1.36 -4.05 -4.48
N ILE A 57 -2.11 -4.49 -5.49
CA ILE A 57 -3.23 -3.73 -6.10
C ILE A 57 -4.35 -3.48 -5.08
N ALA A 58 -4.70 -4.48 -4.28
CA ALA A 58 -5.69 -4.33 -3.22
C ALA A 58 -5.25 -3.26 -2.21
N CYS A 59 -3.98 -3.26 -1.81
CA CYS A 59 -3.45 -2.27 -0.89
C CYS A 59 -3.34 -0.85 -1.50
N ILE A 60 -3.08 -0.70 -2.81
CA ILE A 60 -3.18 0.62 -3.51
C ILE A 60 -4.60 1.16 -3.37
N SER A 61 -5.58 0.35 -3.77
CA SER A 61 -7.00 0.72 -3.78
C SER A 61 -7.47 1.18 -2.40
N ALA A 62 -7.16 0.38 -1.39
CA ALA A 62 -7.56 0.65 -0.02
C ALA A 62 -6.78 1.83 0.60
N SER A 63 -5.54 2.09 0.17
CA SER A 63 -4.76 3.24 0.65
C SER A 63 -5.21 4.55 0.01
N MET A 64 -5.54 4.53 -1.28
CA MET A 64 -6.07 5.69 -2.01
C MET A 64 -7.40 6.16 -1.39
N GLN A 65 -8.32 5.23 -1.11
CA GLN A 65 -9.58 5.52 -0.40
C GLN A 65 -9.36 6.07 1.02
N ARG A 66 -8.23 5.76 1.65
CA ARG A 66 -7.83 6.31 2.97
C ARG A 66 -7.03 7.61 2.86
N GLY A 67 -6.93 8.19 1.66
CA GLY A 67 -6.34 9.50 1.42
C GLY A 67 -4.84 9.48 1.10
N ALA A 68 -4.23 8.34 0.76
CA ALA A 68 -2.86 8.34 0.25
C ALA A 68 -2.79 9.01 -1.13
N GLN A 69 -1.75 9.79 -1.35
CA GLN A 69 -1.57 10.58 -2.58
C GLN A 69 -0.38 10.12 -3.42
N ILE A 70 0.59 9.42 -2.82
CA ILE A 70 1.83 9.03 -3.50
C ILE A 70 2.08 7.54 -3.26
N PHE A 71 2.41 6.79 -4.30
CA PHE A 71 2.67 5.35 -4.23
C PHE A 71 4.06 5.03 -4.75
N ARG A 72 4.83 4.22 -4.01
CA ARG A 72 6.12 3.69 -4.46
C ARG A 72 5.95 2.25 -4.95
N MET A 73 6.23 2.03 -6.24
CA MET A 73 5.86 0.81 -6.96
C MET A 73 7.03 0.20 -7.74
N HIS A 74 7.07 -1.13 -7.85
CA HIS A 74 7.96 -1.83 -8.78
C HIS A 74 7.34 -1.91 -10.18
N ASP A 75 6.07 -2.31 -10.26
CA ASP A 75 5.30 -2.31 -11.51
C ASP A 75 4.51 -1.00 -11.63
N VAL A 76 5.06 -0.07 -12.40
CA VAL A 76 4.46 1.25 -12.62
C VAL A 76 3.26 1.18 -13.56
N ALA A 77 3.29 0.29 -14.56
CA ALA A 77 2.22 0.18 -15.55
C ALA A 77 0.93 -0.32 -14.89
N ALA A 78 1.02 -1.38 -14.08
CA ALA A 78 -0.13 -1.90 -13.33
C ALA A 78 -0.64 -0.87 -12.31
N ALA A 79 0.26 -0.19 -11.58
CA ALA A 79 -0.13 0.83 -10.62
C ALA A 79 -0.88 2.00 -11.28
N TRP A 80 -0.40 2.47 -12.43
CA TRP A 80 -1.04 3.54 -13.18
C TRP A 80 -2.44 3.16 -13.65
N GLN A 81 -2.61 1.95 -14.19
CA GLN A 81 -3.93 1.45 -14.60
C GLN A 81 -4.93 1.44 -13.43
N VAL A 82 -4.51 0.91 -12.28
CA VAL A 82 -5.32 0.86 -11.06
C VAL A 82 -5.72 2.26 -10.61
N VAL A 83 -4.75 3.17 -10.45
CA VAL A 83 -5.02 4.55 -10.03
C VAL A 83 -5.94 5.26 -11.02
N LYS A 84 -5.74 5.07 -12.33
CA LYS A 84 -6.57 5.68 -13.37
C LYS A 84 -8.02 5.19 -13.33
N VAL A 85 -8.23 3.89 -13.12
CA VAL A 85 -9.59 3.33 -12.97
C VAL A 85 -10.23 3.83 -11.68
N LEU A 86 -9.52 3.78 -10.55
CA LEU A 86 -10.01 4.26 -9.25
C LEU A 86 -10.33 5.76 -9.23
N HIS A 87 -9.69 6.56 -10.08
CA HIS A 87 -10.00 7.97 -10.22
C HIS A 87 -11.26 8.22 -11.05
N GLY A 88 -11.65 7.28 -11.91
CA GLY A 88 -12.82 7.37 -12.76
C GLY A 88 -14.11 6.81 -12.18
N ILE A 89 -14.04 6.14 -11.01
CA ILE A 89 -15.18 5.61 -10.25
C ILE A 89 -15.32 6.31 -8.90
#